data_AF-A0A6P0KTJ0-F1
#
_entry.id   AF-A0A6P0KTJ0-F1
#
_cell.length_a   1.000
_cell.length_b   1.000
_cell.length_c   1.000
_cell.angle_alpha   90.00
_cell.angle_beta   90.00
_cell.angle_gamma   90.00
#
_symmetry.space_group_name_H-M   'P 1'
#
loop_
_entity.id
_entity.type
_entity.pdbx_description
1 polymer ?
#
loop_
_entity_poly.entity_id
_entity_poly.type
_entity_poly.pdbx_seq_one_letter_code
_entity_poly.pdbx_strand_id
1 'polypeptide(L)' 'MTSGKSLQVTPYGQNRYNITQPVDFEVGVNYSGALMAIAGADGELAEAELQWYIDEQEMLLVESE' A
#
# COMPACT_ATOMS: atom_id res chain seq x y z
N MET A 1 13.90 3.43 -11.46
CA MET A 1 13.48 4.40 -12.49
C MET A 1 11.98 4.41 -12.36
N THR A 2 11.41 5.40 -11.68
CA THR A 2 9.97 5.47 -11.40
C THR A 2 9.19 5.57 -12.71
N SER A 3 8.16 4.75 -12.89
CA SER A 3 7.28 4.80 -14.07
C SER A 3 6.55 6.16 -14.26
N GLY A 4 6.65 7.06 -13.27
CA GLY A 4 5.98 8.35 -13.24
C GLY A 4 4.51 8.26 -12.82
N LYS A 5 4.01 7.04 -12.57
CA LYS A 5 2.67 6.82 -12.04
C LYS A 5 2.61 7.21 -10.58
N SER A 6 1.70 8.12 -10.25
CA SER A 6 1.43 8.57 -8.89
C SER A 6 0.02 8.16 -8.47
N LEU A 7 -0.11 7.75 -7.21
CA LEU A 7 -1.36 7.38 -6.56
C LEU A 7 -1.79 8.51 -5.62
N GLN A 8 -3.04 8.94 -5.75
CA GLN A 8 -3.61 9.92 -4.83
C GLN A 8 -4.03 9.23 -3.53
N VAL A 9 -3.84 9.94 -2.43
CA VAL A 9 -4.26 9.45 -1.11
C VAL A 9 -5.70 9.83 -0.86
N THR A 10 -6.51 8.87 -0.42
CA THR A 10 -7.90 9.12 -0.03
C THR A 10 -7.99 9.88 1.31
N PRO A 11 -9.15 10.47 1.65
CA PRO A 11 -9.38 10.99 3.00
C PRO A 11 -9.17 9.95 4.10
N TYR A 12 -9.45 8.67 3.81
CA TYR A 12 -9.19 7.57 4.74
C TYR A 12 -7.68 7.42 5.01
N GLY A 13 -6.85 7.37 3.95
CA GLY A 13 -5.40 7.29 4.07
C GLY A 13 -4.79 8.49 4.80
N GLN A 14 -5.30 9.69 4.53
CA GLN A 14 -4.90 10.91 5.25
C GLN A 14 -5.23 10.83 6.74
N ASN A 15 -6.46 10.44 7.10
CA ASN A 15 -6.88 10.41 8.50
C ASN A 15 -6.25 9.28 9.31
N ARG A 16 -6.08 8.10 8.71
CA ARG A 16 -5.59 6.91 9.41
C ARG A 16 -4.07 6.86 9.51
N TYR A 17 -3.37 7.29 8.45
CA TYR A 17 -1.92 7.14 8.32
C TYR A 17 -1.18 8.47 8.14
N ASN A 18 -1.89 9.60 8.09
CA ASN A 18 -1.32 10.93 7.92
C ASN A 18 -0.45 11.06 6.65
N ILE A 19 -0.86 10.39 5.57
CA ILE A 19 -0.17 10.47 4.28
C ILE A 19 -0.66 11.74 3.57
N THR A 20 0.19 12.75 3.52
CA THR A 20 -0.19 14.10 3.05
C THR A 20 0.23 14.40 1.62
N GLN A 21 0.91 13.46 0.96
CA GLN A 21 1.42 13.61 -0.39
C GLN A 21 1.09 12.39 -1.25
N PRO A 22 0.93 12.57 -2.57
CA PRO A 22 0.77 11.45 -3.49
C PRO A 22 1.92 10.45 -3.37
N VAL A 23 1.60 9.17 -3.54
CA VAL A 23 2.56 8.06 -3.43
C VAL A 23 3.05 7.68 -4.81
N ASP A 24 4.36 7.55 -4.99
CA ASP A 24 4.91 6.97 -6.21
C ASP A 24 4.56 5.48 -6.27
N PHE A 25 4.06 5.00 -7.41
CA PHE A 25 3.56 3.64 -7.54
C PHE A 25 4.64 2.58 -7.24
N GLU A 26 5.87 2.75 -7.72
CA GLU A 26 6.95 1.79 -7.46
C GLU A 26 7.36 1.80 -5.99
N VAL A 27 7.39 2.98 -5.37
CA VAL A 27 7.62 3.08 -3.92
C VAL A 27 6.53 2.34 -3.15
N GLY A 28 5.26 2.50 -3.55
CA GLY A 28 4.13 1.78 -2.98
C GLY A 28 4.31 0.26 -3.07
N VAL A 29 4.60 -0.27 -4.26
CA VAL A 29 4.82 -1.71 -4.48
C VAL A 29 5.99 -2.25 -3.66
N ASN A 30 7.11 -1.53 -3.61
CA ASN A 30 8.27 -1.95 -2.82
C ASN A 30 7.97 -1.97 -1.32
N TYR A 31 7.22 -0.98 -0.83
CA TYR A 31 6.78 -0.93 0.55
C TYR A 31 5.81 -2.08 0.88
N SER A 32 4.86 -2.39 -0.01
CA SER A 32 4.00 -3.57 0.11
C SER A 32 4.81 -4.86 0.21
N GLY A 33 5.82 -5.04 -0.64
CA GLY A 33 6.71 -6.20 -0.61
C GLY A 33 7.43 -6.34 0.74
N ALA A 34 7.92 -5.24 1.31
CA ALA A 34 8.55 -5.25 2.62
C ALA A 34 7.57 -5.64 3.74
N LEU A 35 6.33 -5.13 3.71
CA LEU A 35 5.31 -5.49 4.67
C LEU A 35 4.94 -6.99 4.60
N MET A 36 4.78 -7.53 3.40
CA MET A 36 4.49 -8.96 3.21
C MET A 36 5.64 -9.86 3.68
N ALA A 37 6.89 -9.46 3.44
CA ALA A 37 8.06 -10.19 3.92
C ALA A 37 8.17 -10.19 5.46
N ILE A 38 7.75 -9.10 6.11
CA ILE A 38 7.70 -9.01 7.57
C ILE A 38 6.55 -9.84 8.13
N ALA A 39 5.37 -9.76 7.52
CA ALA A 39 4.19 -10.50 7.97
C ALA A 39 4.40 -12.02 7.82
N GLY A 40 4.95 -12.48 6.69
CA GLY A 40 5.29 -13.88 6.47
C GLY A 40 6.69 -14.29 6.93
N ALA A 41 7.24 -13.65 7.97
CA ALA A 41 8.62 -13.89 8.43
C ALA A 41 8.84 -15.31 8.98
N ASP A 42 7.77 -16.00 9.38
CA ASP A 42 7.79 -17.41 9.79
C ASP A 42 7.71 -18.39 8.59
N GLY A 43 7.66 -17.86 7.37
CA GLY A 43 7.56 -18.63 6.13
C GLY A 43 6.13 -18.82 5.64
N GLU A 44 5.12 -18.35 6.37
CA GLU A 44 3.71 -18.44 5.99
C GLU A 44 3.04 -17.06 6.10
N LEU A 45 2.35 -16.63 5.04
CA LEU A 45 1.46 -15.46 5.12
C LEU A 45 0.03 -15.99 5.12
N ALA A 46 -0.74 -15.73 6.18
CA ALA A 46 -2.11 -16.19 6.23
C ALA A 46 -2.94 -15.48 5.16
N GLU A 47 -3.85 -16.21 4.49
CA GLU A 47 -4.72 -15.65 3.45
C GLU A 47 -5.54 -14.45 3.97
N ALA A 48 -5.95 -14.50 5.24
CA ALA A 48 -6.66 -13.41 5.89
C ALA A 48 -5.81 -12.14 6.04
N GLU A 49 -4.50 -12.26 6.26
CA GLU A 49 -3.59 -11.11 6.38
C GLU A 49 -3.35 -10.46 5.02
N LEU A 50 -3.19 -11.29 3.98
CA LEU A 50 -3.07 -10.81 2.61
C LEU A 50 -4.35 -10.09 2.17
N GLN A 51 -5.52 -10.68 2.42
CA GLN A 51 -6.79 -10.07 2.06
C GLN A 51 -7.01 -8.75 2.81
N TRP A 52 -6.75 -8.73 4.12
CA TRP A 52 -6.81 -7.49 4.89
C TRP A 52 -5.90 -6.41 4.30
N TYR A 53 -4.68 -6.76 3.88
CA TYR A 53 -3.75 -5.81 3.28
C TYR A 53 -4.26 -5.26 1.94
N ILE A 54 -4.82 -6.11 1.09
CA ILE A 54 -5.40 -5.70 -0.20
C ILE A 54 -6.56 -4.72 0.03
N ASP A 55 -7.50 -5.08 0.90
CA ASP A 55 -8.65 -4.24 1.25
C ASP A 55 -8.17 -2.88 1.80
N GLU A 56 -7.11 -2.88 2.62
CA GLU A 56 -6.51 -1.67 3.15
C GLU A 56 -5.91 -0.79 2.03
N GLN A 57 -5.24 -1.36 1.03
CA GLN A 57 -4.68 -0.58 -0.09
C GLN A 57 -5.77 0.05 -0.95
N GLU A 58 -6.88 -0.65 -1.20
CA GLU A 58 -8.02 -0.12 -1.96
C GLU A 58 -8.69 1.07 -1.27
N MET A 59 -8.70 1.09 0.06
CA MET A 59 -9.21 2.23 0.83
C MET A 59 -8.21 3.39 0.89
N LEU A 60 -6.91 3.13 0.80
CA LEU A 60 -5.84 4.09 1.06
C LEU A 60 -5.45 4.91 -0.17
N LEU A 61 -5.43 4.29 -1.36
CA LEU A 61 -4.93 4.88 -2.59
C LEU A 61 -5.93 4.76 -3.74
N VAL A 62 -5.96 5.78 -4.59
CA VAL A 62 -6.67 5.75 -5.88
C VAL A 62 -5.72 6.14 -7.00
N GLU A 63 -5.93 5.58 -8.19
CA GLU A 63 -5.17 6.00 -9.37
C GLU A 63 -5.46 7.47 -9.68
N SER A 64 -4.41 8.22 -10.02
CA SER A 64 -4.58 9.58 -10.52
C SER A 64 -5.15 9.49 -11.95
N GLU A 65 -6.20 10.25 -12.24
CA GLU A 65 -6.75 10.42 -13.60
C GLU A 65 -5.73 11.00 -14.59
#